data_AF-A0A133KG46-F1
#
_entry.id   AF-A0A133KG46-F1
#
_cell.length_a   1.000
_cell.length_b   1.000
_cell.length_c   1.000
_cell.angle_alpha   90.00
_cell.angle_beta   90.00
_cell.angle_gamma   90.00
#
_symmetry.space_group_name_H-M   'P 1'
#
loop_
_entity.id
_entity.type
_entity.pdbx_description
1 polymer ?
#
loop_
_entity_poly.entity_id
_entity_poly.type
_entity_poly.pdbx_seq_one_letter_code
_entity_poly.pdbx_strand_id
1 'polypeptide(L)'
;MISGNKGEWSEIYVLFKLLADGKIYAADSELNKLHDIYFPIIKIIREEISGELKEYTTGKLIDIYINGKKIKSVDRSEFEKESDQLLEEICNAKGSAFEIEKTEDFMKGISCYKLSAPARDKSDITMKIVDINTGYSPIVGFSIKSELGSSPTLLNAGKTTNFIYKIIHNNPLLVKETNEIYKVSKGKKHTDVRGRIKRIIEENGQLEYIGMQNQTFSDNLVLIDSSMDDIIAETILYFYRDNISNCVDMVKKLELENPMNYGNVNAYRYKFKKFLTAVALGMKPATIWDGIDEANGGYIIVTKQGDVLAYHIYNRNYFEEYLLSNTKYETASTSRHDFGEVYSEDGEDFIKLNLQIRFR
;
A
#
# COMPACT_ATOMS: atom_id res chain seq x y z
N MET A 1 -7.98 26.97 5.68
CA MET A 1 -8.75 25.92 5.00
C MET A 1 -7.84 24.72 4.83
N ILE A 2 -8.40 23.54 4.99
CA ILE A 2 -7.69 22.27 4.94
C ILE A 2 -7.66 21.83 3.47
N SER A 3 -6.47 21.61 2.94
CA SER A 3 -6.26 21.07 1.60
C SER A 3 -5.73 19.65 1.69
N GLY A 4 -6.21 18.77 0.82
CA GLY A 4 -5.81 17.37 0.78
C GLY A 4 -5.98 16.75 -0.61
N ASN A 5 -5.31 15.64 -0.83
CA ASN A 5 -5.50 14.81 -2.03
C ASN A 5 -6.75 13.91 -1.88
N LYS A 6 -7.16 13.24 -2.97
CA LYS A 6 -8.34 12.36 -2.96
C LYS A 6 -8.26 11.24 -1.91
N GLY A 7 -7.06 10.71 -1.65
CA GLY A 7 -6.83 9.68 -0.64
C GLY A 7 -7.07 10.21 0.78
N GLU A 8 -6.51 11.37 1.11
CA GLU A 8 -6.68 11.99 2.43
C GLU A 8 -8.15 12.36 2.69
N TRP A 9 -8.85 12.91 1.68
CA TRP A 9 -10.29 13.16 1.80
C TRP A 9 -11.12 11.87 1.89
N SER A 10 -10.63 10.76 1.31
CA SER A 10 -11.32 9.47 1.42
C SER A 10 -11.29 8.91 2.85
N GLU A 11 -10.31 9.27 3.67
CA GLU A 11 -10.31 8.87 5.10
C GLU A 11 -11.45 9.53 5.87
N ILE A 12 -11.75 10.81 5.57
CA ILE A 12 -12.91 11.52 6.14
C ILE A 12 -14.21 10.97 5.57
N TYR A 13 -14.25 10.66 4.28
CA TYR A 13 -15.40 9.97 3.69
C TYR A 13 -15.71 8.66 4.41
N VAL A 14 -14.70 7.82 4.65
CA VAL A 14 -14.85 6.57 5.41
C VAL A 14 -15.35 6.84 6.83
N LEU A 15 -14.80 7.84 7.53
CA LEU A 15 -15.28 8.22 8.86
C LEU A 15 -16.78 8.52 8.84
N PHE A 16 -17.24 9.37 7.92
CA PHE A 16 -18.66 9.75 7.86
C PHE A 16 -19.53 8.57 7.45
N LYS A 17 -19.12 7.83 6.43
CA LYS A 17 -19.86 6.67 5.93
C LYS A 17 -20.04 5.61 7.00
N LEU A 18 -19.00 5.32 7.77
CA LEU A 18 -19.07 4.31 8.83
C LEU A 18 -19.88 4.75 10.05
N LEU A 19 -19.87 6.04 10.40
CA LEU A 19 -20.79 6.59 11.40
C LEU A 19 -22.24 6.56 10.90
N ALA A 20 -22.44 6.87 9.63
CA ALA A 20 -23.74 6.83 8.96
C ALA A 20 -24.25 5.41 8.74
N ASP A 21 -23.41 4.39 8.61
CA ASP A 21 -23.85 3.01 8.39
C ASP A 21 -23.94 2.23 9.72
N GLY A 22 -23.07 2.54 10.69
CA GLY A 22 -22.97 1.87 11.99
C GLY A 22 -22.41 0.46 11.94
N LYS A 23 -21.92 0.04 10.76
CA LYS A 23 -21.32 -1.27 10.49
C LYS A 23 -20.44 -1.18 9.24
N ILE A 24 -19.55 -2.16 9.07
CA ILE A 24 -18.75 -2.32 7.86
C ILE A 24 -18.90 -3.75 7.33
N TYR A 25 -19.07 -3.90 6.02
CA TYR A 25 -19.18 -5.20 5.37
C TYR A 25 -17.81 -5.70 4.93
N ALA A 26 -17.62 -7.02 4.92
CA ALA A 26 -16.43 -7.62 4.35
C ALA A 26 -16.54 -7.76 2.82
N ALA A 27 -15.40 -8.04 2.17
CA ALA A 27 -15.34 -8.36 0.75
C ALA A 27 -14.71 -9.74 0.48
N ASP A 28 -15.05 -10.32 -0.67
CA ASP A 28 -14.31 -11.42 -1.29
C ASP A 28 -13.06 -10.93 -2.03
N SER A 29 -12.30 -11.83 -2.65
CA SER A 29 -11.06 -11.48 -3.39
C SER A 29 -11.26 -10.59 -4.62
N GLU A 30 -12.50 -10.46 -5.10
CA GLU A 30 -12.89 -9.66 -6.27
C GLU A 30 -13.50 -8.31 -5.88
N LEU A 31 -13.44 -7.93 -4.60
CA LEU A 31 -14.10 -6.76 -4.01
C LEU A 31 -15.64 -6.81 -4.03
N ASN A 32 -16.25 -7.98 -4.17
CA ASN A 32 -17.69 -8.10 -4.01
C ASN A 32 -18.05 -8.07 -2.53
N LYS A 33 -19.10 -7.32 -2.18
CA LYS A 33 -19.63 -7.19 -0.83
C LYS A 33 -20.19 -8.54 -0.34
N LEU A 34 -19.70 -9.02 0.79
CA LEU A 34 -20.22 -10.20 1.48
C LEU A 34 -21.33 -9.79 2.44
N HIS A 35 -22.59 -9.90 2.01
CA HIS A 35 -23.74 -9.43 2.78
C HIS A 35 -23.90 -10.10 4.16
N ASP A 36 -23.43 -11.34 4.31
CA ASP A 36 -23.53 -12.11 5.55
C ASP A 36 -22.34 -11.91 6.49
N ILE A 37 -21.28 -11.23 6.02
CA ILE A 37 -20.08 -10.96 6.83
C ILE A 37 -19.95 -9.46 7.03
N TYR A 38 -20.30 -9.00 8.23
CA TYR A 38 -20.20 -7.60 8.61
C TYR A 38 -19.82 -7.45 10.09
N PHE A 39 -19.30 -6.28 10.41
CA PHE A 39 -18.85 -5.91 11.74
C PHE A 39 -19.62 -4.67 12.19
N PRO A 40 -20.59 -4.80 13.13
CA PRO A 40 -21.17 -3.64 13.80
C PRO A 40 -20.09 -2.80 14.45
N ILE A 41 -20.19 -1.48 14.31
CA ILE A 41 -19.24 -0.54 14.88
C ILE A 41 -19.89 0.04 16.13
N ILE A 42 -19.25 -0.08 17.30
CA ILE A 42 -19.69 0.56 18.54
C ILE A 42 -19.26 2.02 18.53
N LYS A 43 -17.97 2.26 18.24
CA LYS A 43 -17.41 3.61 18.19
C LYS A 43 -16.17 3.68 17.31
N ILE A 44 -15.92 4.86 16.76
CA ILE A 44 -14.68 5.21 16.07
C ILE A 44 -13.84 6.10 17.01
N ILE A 45 -12.54 5.85 17.06
CA ILE A 45 -11.59 6.48 17.98
C ILE A 45 -10.56 7.24 17.16
N ARG A 46 -10.34 8.52 17.47
CA ARG A 46 -9.33 9.39 16.84
C ARG A 46 -8.55 10.16 17.90
N GLU A 47 -7.24 10.32 17.70
CA GLU A 47 -6.37 11.16 18.51
C GLU A 47 -5.62 12.12 17.58
N GLU A 48 -6.17 13.31 17.35
CA GLU A 48 -5.58 14.29 16.43
C GLU A 48 -4.48 15.13 17.10
N ILE A 49 -4.59 15.31 18.42
CA ILE A 49 -3.66 16.00 19.30
C ILE A 49 -3.31 15.01 20.41
N SER A 50 -2.03 14.87 20.74
CA SER A 50 -1.59 13.92 21.75
C SER A 50 -2.26 14.22 23.10
N GLY A 51 -2.91 13.21 23.69
CA GLY A 51 -3.68 13.32 24.94
C GLY A 51 -5.14 13.79 24.76
N GLU A 52 -5.59 14.06 23.53
CA GLU A 52 -6.98 14.40 23.21
C GLU A 52 -7.67 13.25 22.46
N LEU A 53 -8.24 12.31 23.23
CA LEU A 53 -8.95 11.16 22.71
C LEU A 53 -10.39 11.55 22.33
N LYS A 54 -10.72 11.38 21.05
CA LYS A 54 -12.06 11.61 20.50
C LYS A 54 -12.73 10.29 20.22
N GLU A 55 -13.97 10.14 20.67
CA GLU A 55 -14.76 8.94 20.44
C GLU A 55 -16.11 9.29 19.83
N TYR A 56 -16.44 8.66 18.70
CA TYR A 56 -17.68 8.84 17.96
C TYR A 56 -18.50 7.56 18.11
N THR A 57 -19.49 7.56 19.00
CA THR A 57 -20.32 6.37 19.28
C THR A 57 -21.49 6.31 18.31
N THR A 58 -21.67 5.17 17.66
CA THR A 58 -22.72 4.98 16.65
C THR A 58 -24.09 4.80 17.31
N GLY A 59 -25.15 5.17 16.57
CA GLY A 59 -26.52 5.11 17.08
C GLY A 59 -27.47 5.90 16.18
N LYS A 60 -28.70 6.14 16.66
CA LYS A 60 -29.62 7.09 16.00
C LYS A 60 -29.04 8.51 16.02
N LEU A 61 -28.45 8.87 17.15
CA LEU A 61 -27.58 10.02 17.29
C LEU A 61 -26.15 9.51 17.40
N ILE A 62 -25.22 10.18 16.74
CA ILE A 62 -23.79 9.96 16.92
C ILE A 62 -23.34 10.81 18.09
N ASP A 63 -22.97 10.14 19.18
CA ASP A 63 -22.49 10.80 20.38
C ASP A 63 -20.98 11.01 20.32
N ILE A 64 -20.55 12.25 20.53
CA ILE A 64 -19.14 12.64 20.42
C ILE A 64 -18.62 12.92 21.82
N TYR A 65 -17.54 12.22 22.17
CA TYR A 65 -16.85 12.34 23.45
C TYR A 65 -15.43 12.88 23.22
N ILE A 66 -14.97 13.75 24.11
CA ILE A 66 -13.56 14.15 24.23
C ILE A 66 -13.09 13.77 25.63
N ASN A 67 -12.06 12.94 25.73
CA ASN A 67 -11.51 12.44 26.99
C ASN A 67 -12.60 11.88 27.93
N GLY A 68 -13.53 11.11 27.37
CA GLY A 68 -14.64 10.48 28.09
C GLY A 68 -15.82 11.40 28.42
N LYS A 69 -15.74 12.71 28.16
CA LYS A 69 -16.85 13.65 28.36
C LYS A 69 -17.64 13.82 27.07
N LYS A 70 -18.94 13.52 27.11
CA LYS A 70 -19.86 13.82 26.00
C LYS A 70 -19.92 15.33 25.75
N ILE A 71 -19.61 15.75 24.54
CA ILE A 71 -19.63 17.17 24.16
C ILE A 71 -20.81 17.53 23.26
N LYS A 72 -21.28 16.60 22.42
CA LYS A 72 -22.44 16.81 21.56
C LYS A 72 -23.03 15.48 21.06
N SER A 73 -24.20 15.60 20.45
CA SER A 73 -24.87 14.55 19.68
C SER A 73 -25.29 15.14 18.35
N VAL A 74 -25.07 14.41 17.26
CA VAL A 74 -25.45 14.82 15.90
C VAL A 74 -26.31 13.73 15.29
N ASP A 75 -27.34 14.08 14.53
CA ASP A 75 -28.22 13.07 13.93
C ASP A 75 -27.45 12.25 12.89
N ARG A 76 -27.63 10.93 12.90
CA ARG A 76 -26.99 10.02 11.96
C ARG A 76 -27.24 10.42 10.49
N SER A 77 -28.41 10.97 10.19
CA SER A 77 -28.76 11.42 8.84
C SER A 77 -27.93 12.60 8.35
N GLU A 78 -27.29 13.37 9.24
CA GLU A 78 -26.35 14.42 8.84
C GLU A 78 -25.05 13.82 8.30
N PHE A 79 -24.54 12.74 8.90
CA PHE A 79 -23.37 12.01 8.39
C PHE A 79 -23.66 11.32 7.07
N GLU A 80 -24.88 10.78 6.89
CA GLU A 80 -25.29 10.17 5.62
C GLU A 80 -25.23 11.19 4.48
N LYS A 81 -25.91 12.33 4.65
CA LYS A 81 -25.93 13.44 3.68
C LYS A 81 -24.53 13.97 3.39
N GLU A 82 -23.72 14.19 4.43
CA GLU A 82 -22.37 14.71 4.25
C GLU A 82 -21.45 13.68 3.58
N SER A 83 -21.60 12.38 3.87
CA SER A 83 -20.82 11.34 3.20
C SER A 83 -21.11 11.26 1.71
N ASP A 84 -22.39 11.33 1.32
CA ASP A 84 -22.80 11.30 -0.10
C ASP A 84 -22.28 12.53 -0.85
N GLN A 85 -22.38 13.71 -0.23
CA GLN A 85 -21.86 14.93 -0.84
C GLN A 85 -20.32 14.88 -0.96
N LEU A 86 -19.62 14.47 0.10
CA LEU A 86 -18.16 14.40 0.10
C LEU A 86 -17.66 13.43 -0.97
N LEU A 87 -18.35 12.31 -1.19
CA LEU A 87 -18.03 11.38 -2.28
C LEU A 87 -18.11 12.07 -3.65
N GLU A 88 -19.17 12.83 -3.90
CA GLU A 88 -19.36 13.56 -5.15
C GLU A 88 -18.25 14.61 -5.36
N GLU A 89 -17.92 15.37 -4.32
CA GLU A 89 -16.84 16.38 -4.35
C GLU A 89 -15.47 15.72 -4.64
N ILE A 90 -15.14 14.61 -3.96
CA ILE A 90 -13.89 13.87 -4.21
C ILE A 90 -13.84 13.35 -5.66
N CYS A 91 -14.95 12.83 -6.18
CA CYS A 91 -15.02 12.32 -7.55
C CYS A 91 -14.79 13.44 -8.57
N ASN A 92 -15.43 14.60 -8.38
CA ASN A 92 -15.39 15.74 -9.29
C ASN A 92 -14.13 16.61 -9.14
N ALA A 93 -13.42 16.51 -8.02
CA ALA A 93 -12.23 17.29 -7.75
C ALA A 93 -11.13 17.06 -8.79
N LYS A 94 -10.46 18.16 -9.16
CA LYS A 94 -9.34 18.21 -10.10
C LYS A 94 -8.06 18.63 -9.39
N GLY A 95 -6.93 18.17 -9.90
CA GLY A 95 -5.62 18.49 -9.33
C GLY A 95 -5.14 17.46 -8.32
N SER A 96 -3.93 17.67 -7.80
CA SER A 96 -3.28 16.78 -6.84
C SER A 96 -3.73 17.02 -5.40
N ALA A 97 -4.21 18.23 -5.08
CA ALA A 97 -4.76 18.61 -3.78
C ALA A 97 -5.84 19.69 -3.98
N PHE A 98 -6.86 19.69 -3.13
CA PHE A 98 -8.01 20.58 -3.20
C PHE A 98 -8.66 20.75 -1.81
N GLU A 99 -9.52 21.76 -1.70
CA GLU A 99 -10.24 22.13 -0.48
C GLU A 99 -11.73 21.83 -0.64
N ILE A 100 -12.40 21.40 0.43
CA ILE A 100 -13.86 21.22 0.47
C ILE A 100 -14.39 21.95 1.70
N GLU A 101 -14.74 23.23 1.56
CA GLU A 101 -15.08 24.13 2.67
C GLU A 101 -16.29 23.64 3.49
N LYS A 102 -17.36 23.20 2.81
CA LYS A 102 -18.56 22.71 3.49
C LYS A 102 -18.27 21.49 4.37
N THR A 103 -17.48 20.56 3.86
CA THR A 103 -17.03 19.39 4.62
C THR A 103 -16.13 19.78 5.79
N GLU A 104 -15.22 20.73 5.59
CA GLU A 104 -14.38 21.26 6.67
C GLU A 104 -15.23 21.88 7.80
N ASP A 105 -16.31 22.58 7.47
CA ASP A 105 -17.23 23.13 8.46
C ASP A 105 -17.99 22.05 9.23
N PHE A 106 -18.45 20.99 8.54
CA PHE A 106 -19.05 19.83 9.21
C PHE A 106 -18.04 19.11 10.11
N MET A 107 -16.80 18.93 9.65
CA MET A 107 -15.70 18.35 10.44
C MET A 107 -15.47 19.15 11.73
N LYS A 108 -15.33 20.47 11.66
CA LYS A 108 -15.23 21.35 12.85
C LYS A 108 -16.46 21.20 13.74
N GLY A 109 -17.65 21.10 13.12
CA GLY A 109 -18.93 20.84 13.75
C GLY A 109 -18.97 19.53 14.54
N ILE A 110 -18.14 18.54 14.22
CA ILE A 110 -17.99 17.28 14.97
C ILE A 110 -16.66 17.16 15.73
N SER A 111 -15.96 18.30 15.92
CA SER A 111 -14.66 18.35 16.59
C SER A 111 -13.58 17.50 15.91
N CYS A 112 -13.64 17.34 14.59
CA CYS A 112 -12.59 16.77 13.75
C CYS A 112 -11.84 17.90 13.02
N TYR A 113 -10.51 17.96 13.13
CA TYR A 113 -9.72 19.09 12.62
C TYR A 113 -8.61 18.67 11.67
N LYS A 114 -8.40 17.37 11.45
CA LYS A 114 -7.38 16.83 10.53
C LYS A 114 -8.00 15.78 9.61
N LEU A 115 -7.58 15.76 8.34
CA LEU A 115 -7.98 14.71 7.40
C LEU A 115 -7.50 13.34 7.87
N SER A 116 -6.20 13.26 8.18
CA SER A 116 -5.51 12.03 8.58
C SER A 116 -5.12 12.01 10.06
N ALA A 117 -5.07 10.81 10.63
CA ALA A 117 -4.51 10.57 11.95
C ALA A 117 -2.99 10.82 11.97
N PRO A 118 -2.37 11.10 13.12
CA PRO A 118 -0.92 11.25 13.21
C PRO A 118 -0.20 9.99 12.74
N ALA A 119 0.87 10.16 11.95
CA ALA A 119 1.61 9.09 11.26
C ALA A 119 2.44 8.13 12.17
N ARG A 120 2.13 8.03 13.47
CA ARG A 120 2.87 7.13 14.39
C ARG A 120 2.51 5.66 14.14
N ASP A 121 1.25 5.38 13.83
CA ASP A 121 0.75 4.05 13.45
C ASP A 121 0.25 4.09 12.00
N LYS A 122 0.34 2.97 11.28
CA LYS A 122 -0.18 2.83 9.90
C LYS A 122 -1.71 2.67 9.84
N SER A 123 -2.39 2.62 10.98
CA SER A 123 -3.85 2.63 11.02
C SER A 123 -4.37 4.03 10.69
N ASP A 124 -5.15 4.12 9.62
CA ASP A 124 -5.80 5.35 9.18
C ASP A 124 -7.10 5.60 9.99
N ILE A 125 -7.70 4.52 10.52
CA ILE A 125 -8.89 4.57 11.38
C ILE A 125 -8.85 3.50 12.48
N THR A 126 -9.22 3.87 13.70
CA THR A 126 -9.36 2.92 14.83
C THR A 126 -10.82 2.81 15.24
N MET A 127 -11.30 1.59 15.44
CA MET A 127 -12.72 1.31 15.72
C MET A 127 -12.86 0.25 16.79
N LYS A 128 -13.87 0.40 17.65
CA LYS A 128 -14.38 -0.70 18.46
C LYS A 128 -15.51 -1.37 17.69
N ILE A 129 -15.29 -2.61 17.27
CA ILE A 129 -16.27 -3.39 16.49
C ILE A 129 -16.84 -4.52 17.32
N VAL A 130 -17.92 -5.15 16.83
CA VAL A 130 -18.47 -6.40 17.38
C VAL A 130 -18.24 -7.52 16.38
N ASP A 131 -17.65 -8.61 16.85
CA ASP A 131 -17.66 -9.87 16.13
C ASP A 131 -19.02 -10.53 16.31
N ILE A 132 -19.79 -10.66 15.22
CA ILE A 132 -21.15 -11.21 15.25
C ILE A 132 -21.19 -12.71 15.57
N ASN A 133 -20.07 -13.43 15.39
CA ASN A 133 -20.00 -14.87 15.65
C ASN A 133 -19.65 -15.16 17.11
N THR A 134 -18.79 -14.35 17.71
CA THR A 134 -18.28 -14.59 19.07
C THR A 134 -18.83 -13.63 20.12
N GLY A 135 -19.42 -12.50 19.70
CA GLY A 135 -19.80 -11.39 20.57
C GLY A 135 -18.62 -10.58 21.10
N TYR A 136 -17.37 -10.97 20.78
CA TYR A 136 -16.18 -10.26 21.21
C TYR A 136 -16.15 -8.86 20.60
N SER A 137 -15.72 -7.86 21.36
CA SER A 137 -15.77 -6.45 20.94
C SER A 137 -14.40 -5.76 21.00
N PRO A 138 -13.47 -6.11 20.09
CA PRO A 138 -12.11 -5.58 20.11
C PRO A 138 -12.04 -4.13 19.62
N ILE A 139 -10.97 -3.46 20.03
CA ILE A 139 -10.51 -2.21 19.41
C ILE A 139 -9.47 -2.60 18.37
N VAL A 140 -9.70 -2.22 17.12
CA VAL A 140 -8.84 -2.57 15.99
C VAL A 140 -8.58 -1.37 15.09
N GLY A 141 -7.37 -1.31 14.54
CA GLY A 141 -6.94 -0.33 13.56
C GLY A 141 -7.01 -0.87 12.14
N PHE A 142 -7.49 -0.07 11.20
CA PHE A 142 -7.53 -0.40 9.78
C PHE A 142 -6.72 0.62 8.98
N SER A 143 -6.02 0.16 7.94
CA SER A 143 -5.54 1.07 6.89
C SER A 143 -6.60 1.24 5.80
N ILE A 144 -6.77 2.45 5.29
CA ILE A 144 -7.72 2.82 4.25
C ILE A 144 -6.97 2.98 2.92
N LYS A 145 -7.51 2.42 1.85
CA LYS A 145 -7.10 2.77 0.48
C LYS A 145 -8.31 3.07 -0.36
N SER A 146 -8.16 4.06 -1.23
CA SER A 146 -9.23 4.58 -2.06
C SER A 146 -8.93 4.39 -3.53
N GLU A 147 -9.92 3.90 -4.26
CA GLU A 147 -9.93 3.81 -5.72
C GLU A 147 -10.61 5.03 -6.38
N LEU A 148 -11.02 6.04 -5.61
CA LEU A 148 -11.63 7.28 -6.12
C LEU A 148 -10.62 8.21 -6.82
N GLY A 149 -9.32 7.96 -6.65
CA GLY A 149 -8.24 8.71 -7.25
C GLY A 149 -7.30 7.86 -8.09
N SER A 150 -6.04 8.33 -8.23
CA SER A 150 -5.00 7.52 -8.87
C SER A 150 -4.71 6.27 -8.05
N SER A 151 -4.42 5.14 -8.70
CA SER A 151 -4.15 3.88 -8.01
C SER A 151 -3.09 4.07 -6.90
N PRO A 152 -3.43 3.73 -5.64
CA PRO A 152 -2.54 3.97 -4.52
C PRO A 152 -1.28 3.11 -4.63
N THR A 153 -0.25 3.53 -3.90
CA THR A 153 1.00 2.77 -3.82
C THR A 153 0.93 1.84 -2.61
N LEU A 154 1.21 0.55 -2.81
CA LEU A 154 1.32 -0.42 -1.71
C LEU A 154 2.72 -0.34 -1.08
N LEU A 155 3.77 -0.37 -1.92
CA LEU A 155 5.15 -0.19 -1.52
C LEU A 155 5.77 1.00 -2.28
N ASN A 156 6.06 2.07 -1.55
CA ASN A 156 6.70 3.25 -2.12
C ASN A 156 8.14 2.97 -2.53
N ALA A 157 8.52 3.51 -3.68
CA ALA A 157 9.90 3.52 -4.12
C ALA A 157 10.77 4.39 -3.21
N GLY A 158 11.99 3.94 -2.96
CA GLY A 158 13.00 4.67 -2.21
C GLY A 158 14.39 4.11 -2.51
N LYS A 159 15.44 4.82 -2.09
CA LYS A 159 16.79 4.20 -2.02
C LYS A 159 16.78 2.94 -1.14
N THR A 160 15.84 2.88 -0.20
CA THR A 160 15.59 1.75 0.69
C THR A 160 14.99 0.53 0.01
N THR A 161 14.47 0.66 -1.22
CA THR A 161 13.92 -0.44 -2.01
C THR A 161 14.77 -0.78 -3.23
N ASN A 162 16.05 -0.41 -3.22
CA ASN A 162 17.02 -0.76 -4.26
C ASN A 162 17.66 -2.12 -3.98
N PHE A 163 17.66 -2.96 -5.01
CA PHE A 163 18.32 -4.26 -5.08
C PHE A 163 19.57 -4.13 -5.94
N ILE A 164 20.68 -4.70 -5.49
CA ILE A 164 21.99 -4.60 -6.12
C ILE A 164 22.25 -5.89 -6.90
N TYR A 165 22.60 -5.71 -8.17
CA TYR A 165 22.98 -6.81 -9.06
C TYR A 165 24.40 -6.57 -9.54
N LYS A 166 25.23 -7.60 -9.40
CA LYS A 166 26.52 -7.69 -10.08
C LYS A 166 26.30 -8.05 -11.55
N ILE A 167 27.09 -7.44 -12.42
CA ILE A 167 27.06 -7.69 -13.85
C ILE A 167 28.28 -8.54 -14.19
N ILE A 168 28.06 -9.78 -14.63
CA ILE A 168 29.13 -10.67 -15.11
C ILE A 168 29.24 -10.50 -16.61
N HIS A 169 30.36 -9.95 -17.11
CA HIS A 169 30.60 -9.73 -18.55
C HIS A 169 32.10 -9.67 -18.87
N ASN A 170 32.42 -9.73 -20.17
CA ASN A 170 33.79 -9.61 -20.68
C ASN A 170 34.02 -8.31 -21.49
N ASN A 171 33.00 -7.45 -21.62
CA ASN A 171 33.07 -6.23 -22.44
C ASN A 171 33.54 -5.03 -21.59
N PRO A 172 34.75 -4.47 -21.80
CA PRO A 172 35.28 -3.36 -21.02
C PRO A 172 34.58 -2.01 -21.29
N LEU A 173 33.80 -1.91 -22.36
CA LEU A 173 33.03 -0.72 -22.70
C LEU A 173 31.59 -0.76 -22.20
N LEU A 174 31.17 -1.88 -21.58
CA LEU A 174 29.77 -2.13 -21.22
C LEU A 174 29.18 -1.02 -20.37
N VAL A 175 29.87 -0.56 -19.32
CA VAL A 175 29.40 0.49 -18.42
C VAL A 175 29.08 1.77 -19.18
N LYS A 176 30.03 2.24 -20.01
CA LYS A 176 29.89 3.47 -20.79
C LYS A 176 28.73 3.36 -21.78
N GLU A 177 28.73 2.31 -22.61
CA GLU A 177 27.73 2.12 -23.66
C GLU A 177 26.33 1.92 -23.07
N THR A 178 26.21 1.19 -21.97
CA THR A 178 24.93 0.97 -21.30
C THR A 178 24.40 2.27 -20.70
N ASN A 179 25.26 3.07 -20.06
CA ASN A 179 24.82 4.33 -19.46
C ASN A 179 24.43 5.40 -20.50
N GLU A 180 24.85 5.27 -21.75
CA GLU A 180 24.38 6.13 -22.86
C GLU A 180 22.94 5.81 -23.31
N ILE A 181 22.32 4.73 -22.83
CA ILE A 181 20.95 4.35 -23.19
C ILE A 181 19.93 5.16 -22.40
N TYR A 182 19.12 5.94 -23.13
CA TYR A 182 18.04 6.76 -22.61
C TYR A 182 16.80 6.69 -23.52
N LYS A 183 15.64 6.98 -22.93
CA LYS A 183 14.40 7.26 -23.65
C LYS A 183 14.08 8.74 -23.61
N VAL A 184 13.51 9.28 -24.68
CA VAL A 184 13.07 10.67 -24.73
C VAL A 184 11.58 10.74 -24.46
N SER A 185 11.17 11.49 -23.44
CA SER A 185 9.77 11.77 -23.14
C SER A 185 9.60 13.22 -22.71
N LYS A 186 8.62 13.90 -23.32
CA LYS A 186 8.36 15.34 -23.13
C LYS A 186 9.62 16.20 -23.34
N GLY A 187 10.43 15.87 -24.36
CA GLY A 187 11.64 16.61 -24.71
C GLY A 187 12.82 16.45 -23.71
N LYS A 188 12.70 15.58 -22.71
CA LYS A 188 13.77 15.29 -21.73
C LYS A 188 14.26 13.86 -21.89
N LYS A 189 15.57 13.66 -21.71
CA LYS A 189 16.18 12.33 -21.62
C LYS A 189 15.88 11.73 -20.26
N HIS A 190 15.42 10.49 -20.23
CA HIS A 190 15.21 9.70 -19.03
C HIS A 190 15.99 8.41 -19.15
N THR A 191 16.55 7.93 -18.05
CA THR A 191 17.17 6.60 -17.97
C THR A 191 16.21 5.54 -18.49
N ASP A 192 16.65 4.74 -19.46
CA ASP A 192 15.90 3.58 -19.93
C ASP A 192 16.47 2.30 -19.32
N VAL A 193 16.04 2.01 -18.08
CA VAL A 193 16.48 0.85 -17.31
C VAL A 193 16.27 -0.46 -18.08
N ARG A 194 15.16 -0.58 -18.81
CA ARG A 194 14.87 -1.79 -19.61
C ARG A 194 15.83 -1.91 -20.78
N GLY A 195 16.06 -0.81 -21.51
CA GLY A 195 17.06 -0.75 -22.58
C GLY A 195 18.46 -1.10 -22.08
N ARG A 196 18.82 -0.65 -20.87
CA ARG A 196 20.09 -0.96 -20.22
C ARG A 196 20.24 -2.45 -19.88
N ILE A 197 19.23 -3.06 -19.27
CA ILE A 197 19.24 -4.51 -19.00
C ILE A 197 19.30 -5.31 -20.30
N LYS A 198 18.55 -4.89 -21.32
CA LYS A 198 18.59 -5.52 -22.64
C LYS A 198 20.00 -5.48 -23.24
N ARG A 199 20.68 -4.33 -23.18
CA ARG A 199 22.08 -4.18 -23.64
C ARG A 199 23.02 -5.14 -22.92
N ILE A 200 22.91 -5.24 -21.60
CA ILE A 200 23.72 -6.16 -20.79
C ILE A 200 23.55 -7.60 -21.30
N ILE A 201 22.32 -8.04 -21.52
CA ILE A 201 22.01 -9.41 -21.96
C ILE A 201 22.48 -9.67 -23.41
N GLU A 202 22.31 -8.70 -24.32
CA GLU A 202 22.76 -8.81 -25.72
C GLU A 202 24.29 -8.96 -25.84
N GLU A 203 25.04 -8.43 -24.87
CA GLU A 203 26.49 -8.57 -24.77
C GLU A 203 26.91 -9.83 -23.99
N ASN A 204 26.01 -10.81 -23.84
CA ASN A 204 26.17 -12.03 -23.03
C ASN A 204 26.48 -11.76 -21.56
N GLY A 205 26.12 -10.57 -21.06
CA GLY A 205 26.22 -10.23 -19.65
C GLY A 205 25.13 -10.91 -18.82
N GLN A 206 25.44 -11.23 -17.56
CA GLN A 206 24.50 -11.81 -16.60
C GLN A 206 24.32 -10.88 -15.41
N LEU A 207 23.10 -10.84 -14.87
CA LEU A 207 22.76 -10.08 -13.66
C LEU A 207 22.63 -11.07 -12.50
N GLU A 208 23.54 -10.98 -11.54
CA GLU A 208 23.55 -11.79 -10.32
C GLU A 208 23.13 -10.92 -9.13
N TYR A 209 22.07 -11.31 -8.43
CA TYR A 209 21.66 -10.61 -7.22
C TYR A 209 22.68 -10.82 -6.10
N ILE A 210 23.12 -9.74 -5.45
CA ILE A 210 24.14 -9.81 -4.38
C ILE A 210 23.70 -9.17 -3.05
N GLY A 211 22.52 -8.54 -3.01
CA GLY A 211 21.98 -7.94 -1.79
C GLY A 211 21.20 -6.64 -2.02
N MET A 212 20.78 -6.02 -0.94
CA MET A 212 19.98 -4.79 -0.95
C MET A 212 20.79 -3.58 -0.53
N GLN A 213 20.45 -2.40 -1.05
CA GLN A 213 21.09 -1.16 -0.60
C GLN A 213 20.76 -0.81 0.86
N ASN A 214 19.62 -1.26 1.39
CA ASN A 214 19.20 -0.99 2.75
C ASN A 214 19.07 -2.29 3.54
N GLN A 215 19.93 -2.44 4.54
CA GLN A 215 20.00 -3.63 5.39
C GLN A 215 18.71 -3.83 6.20
N THR A 216 18.07 -2.77 6.67
CA THR A 216 16.81 -2.89 7.43
C THR A 216 15.72 -3.55 6.59
N PHE A 217 15.63 -3.24 5.30
CA PHE A 217 14.64 -3.88 4.46
C PHE A 217 14.96 -5.37 4.23
N SER A 218 16.22 -5.74 3.97
CA SER A 218 16.59 -7.16 3.88
C SER A 218 16.33 -7.91 5.18
N ASP A 219 16.67 -7.33 6.33
CA ASP A 219 16.41 -7.93 7.65
C ASP A 219 14.90 -8.11 7.91
N ASN A 220 14.08 -7.15 7.50
CA ASN A 220 12.63 -7.27 7.58
C ASN A 220 12.07 -8.38 6.69
N LEU A 221 12.64 -8.60 5.50
CA LEU A 221 12.22 -9.65 4.57
C LEU A 221 12.48 -11.05 5.15
N VAL A 222 13.56 -11.23 5.92
CA VAL A 222 13.90 -12.50 6.61
C VAL A 222 12.80 -12.95 7.57
N LEU A 223 12.04 -12.03 8.18
CA LEU A 223 10.90 -12.35 9.05
C LEU A 223 9.76 -13.06 8.30
N ILE A 224 9.66 -12.85 6.99
CA ILE A 224 8.67 -13.53 6.13
C ILE A 224 9.23 -14.88 5.68
N ASP A 225 10.46 -14.87 5.14
CA ASP A 225 11.17 -16.06 4.71
C ASP A 225 12.68 -15.76 4.53
N SER A 226 13.55 -16.72 4.83
CA SER A 226 15.00 -16.53 4.73
C SER A 226 15.52 -16.29 3.31
N SER A 227 14.74 -16.61 2.26
CA SER A 227 15.07 -16.34 0.86
C SER A 227 14.08 -15.34 0.23
N MET A 228 13.40 -14.54 1.04
CA MET A 228 12.37 -13.62 0.54
C MET A 228 12.98 -12.53 -0.36
N ASP A 229 14.15 -12.02 -0.02
CA ASP A 229 14.89 -11.05 -0.84
C ASP A 229 15.32 -11.63 -2.19
N ASP A 230 15.82 -12.87 -2.23
CA ASP A 230 16.13 -13.59 -3.47
C ASP A 230 14.89 -13.75 -4.37
N ILE A 231 13.74 -14.13 -3.78
CA ILE A 231 12.47 -14.26 -4.51
C ILE A 231 12.09 -12.92 -5.15
N ILE A 232 12.16 -11.84 -4.37
CA ILE A 232 11.81 -10.51 -4.88
C ILE A 232 12.81 -10.04 -5.93
N ALA A 233 14.11 -10.30 -5.75
CA ALA A 233 15.15 -9.97 -6.71
C ALA A 233 14.88 -10.63 -8.08
N GLU A 234 14.45 -11.90 -8.11
CA GLU A 234 14.10 -12.55 -9.37
C GLU A 234 12.86 -11.90 -10.01
N THR A 235 11.83 -11.55 -9.23
CA THR A 235 10.65 -10.88 -9.79
C THR A 235 10.94 -9.47 -10.31
N ILE A 236 11.92 -8.77 -9.76
CA ILE A 236 12.42 -7.50 -10.29
C ILE A 236 13.10 -7.71 -11.66
N LEU A 237 13.85 -8.80 -11.84
CA LEU A 237 14.39 -9.16 -13.15
C LEU A 237 13.25 -9.49 -14.12
N TYR A 238 12.25 -10.28 -13.74
CA TYR A 238 11.06 -10.51 -14.59
C TYR A 238 10.39 -9.19 -14.99
N PHE A 239 10.32 -8.24 -14.06
CA PHE A 239 9.76 -6.94 -14.36
C PHE A 239 10.57 -6.21 -15.42
N TYR A 240 11.87 -5.96 -15.22
CA TYR A 240 12.65 -5.13 -16.14
C TYR A 240 13.12 -5.85 -17.41
N ARG A 241 13.45 -7.14 -17.32
CA ARG A 241 13.89 -8.00 -18.44
C ARG A 241 12.73 -8.48 -19.29
N ASP A 242 11.71 -9.07 -18.66
CA ASP A 242 10.66 -9.82 -19.36
C ASP A 242 9.36 -9.02 -19.52
N ASN A 243 9.31 -7.79 -19.00
CA ASN A 243 8.16 -6.89 -19.05
C ASN A 243 6.89 -7.45 -18.38
N ILE A 244 7.06 -8.30 -17.36
CA ILE A 244 5.97 -8.83 -16.55
C ILE A 244 5.74 -7.87 -15.39
N SER A 245 4.59 -7.19 -15.36
CA SER A 245 4.31 -6.17 -14.35
C SER A 245 3.32 -6.63 -13.28
N ASN A 246 2.34 -7.46 -13.60
CA ASN A 246 1.34 -7.91 -12.61
C ASN A 246 1.96 -8.92 -11.65
N CYS A 247 1.74 -8.75 -10.35
CA CYS A 247 2.27 -9.63 -9.32
C CYS A 247 1.80 -11.09 -9.49
N VAL A 248 0.54 -11.30 -9.87
CA VAL A 248 0.00 -12.65 -10.15
C VAL A 248 0.75 -13.37 -11.27
N ASP A 249 1.23 -12.64 -12.28
CA ASP A 249 1.94 -13.22 -13.42
C ASP A 249 3.42 -13.46 -13.09
N MET A 250 4.03 -12.64 -12.21
CA MET A 250 5.35 -12.91 -11.63
C MET A 250 5.36 -14.22 -10.84
N VAL A 251 4.35 -14.44 -10.00
CA VAL A 251 4.22 -15.67 -9.20
C VAL A 251 4.08 -16.89 -10.11
N LYS A 252 3.24 -16.85 -11.14
CA LYS A 252 3.12 -17.95 -12.10
C LYS A 252 4.46 -18.29 -12.77
N LYS A 253 5.28 -17.27 -13.07
CA LYS A 253 6.59 -17.48 -13.66
C LYS A 253 7.59 -18.07 -12.65
N LEU A 254 7.58 -17.61 -11.40
CA LEU A 254 8.36 -18.22 -10.32
C LEU A 254 8.01 -19.70 -10.13
N GLU A 255 6.72 -20.04 -10.15
CA GLU A 255 6.25 -21.43 -10.03
C GLU A 255 6.71 -22.32 -11.20
N LEU A 256 6.79 -21.75 -12.40
CA LEU A 256 7.26 -22.43 -13.61
C LEU A 256 8.78 -22.63 -13.62
N GLU A 257 9.55 -21.58 -13.32
CA GLU A 257 11.01 -21.60 -13.41
C GLU A 257 11.67 -22.18 -12.15
N ASN A 258 10.98 -22.11 -11.01
CA ASN A 258 11.42 -22.58 -9.70
C ASN A 258 12.88 -22.19 -9.36
N PRO A 259 13.24 -20.90 -9.39
CA PRO A 259 14.63 -20.44 -9.20
C PRO A 259 15.26 -20.87 -7.86
N MET A 260 14.46 -21.04 -6.82
CA MET A 260 14.88 -21.48 -5.48
C MET A 260 14.85 -23.00 -5.30
N ASN A 261 14.51 -23.77 -6.34
CA ASN A 261 14.41 -25.23 -6.31
C ASN A 261 13.53 -25.78 -5.18
N TYR A 262 12.40 -25.11 -4.89
CA TYR A 262 11.46 -25.59 -3.87
C TYR A 262 10.81 -26.91 -4.29
N GLY A 263 10.72 -27.86 -3.35
CA GLY A 263 10.02 -29.13 -3.57
C GLY A 263 8.51 -28.96 -3.73
N ASN A 264 7.92 -27.92 -3.11
CA ASN A 264 6.53 -27.53 -3.32
C ASN A 264 6.49 -26.14 -3.95
N VAL A 265 6.25 -26.06 -5.26
CA VAL A 265 6.25 -24.79 -6.02
C VAL A 265 5.21 -23.78 -5.52
N ASN A 266 4.13 -24.24 -4.85
CA ASN A 266 3.14 -23.33 -4.23
C ASN A 266 3.75 -22.42 -3.14
N ALA A 267 4.98 -22.73 -2.69
CA ALA A 267 5.74 -21.87 -1.78
C ALA A 267 5.90 -20.44 -2.33
N TYR A 268 6.09 -20.25 -3.64
CA TYR A 268 6.23 -18.90 -4.22
C TYR A 268 4.96 -18.07 -4.02
N ARG A 269 3.80 -18.61 -4.42
CA ARG A 269 2.52 -17.91 -4.22
C ARG A 269 2.27 -17.60 -2.76
N TYR A 270 2.50 -18.57 -1.87
CA TYR A 270 2.30 -18.38 -0.44
C TYR A 270 3.20 -17.25 0.09
N LYS A 271 4.53 -17.36 -0.11
CA LYS A 271 5.51 -16.39 0.39
C LYS A 271 5.29 -15.00 -0.20
N PHE A 272 5.01 -14.89 -1.50
CA PHE A 272 4.74 -13.61 -2.16
C PHE A 272 3.47 -12.93 -1.61
N LYS A 273 2.40 -13.69 -1.34
CA LYS A 273 1.20 -13.16 -0.66
C LYS A 273 1.49 -12.68 0.76
N LYS A 274 2.31 -13.41 1.52
CA LYS A 274 2.76 -12.97 2.85
C LYS A 274 3.57 -11.69 2.78
N PHE A 275 4.46 -11.55 1.80
CA PHE A 275 5.18 -10.30 1.56
C PHE A 275 4.26 -9.12 1.26
N LEU A 276 3.32 -9.26 0.31
CA LEU A 276 2.35 -8.19 0.02
C LEU A 276 1.53 -7.82 1.25
N THR A 277 1.15 -8.82 2.06
CA THR A 277 0.38 -8.61 3.30
C THR A 277 1.17 -7.89 4.37
N ALA A 278 2.43 -8.29 4.60
CA ALA A 278 3.32 -7.61 5.54
C ALA A 278 3.51 -6.14 5.15
N VAL A 279 3.75 -5.88 3.86
CA VAL A 279 3.81 -4.51 3.32
C VAL A 279 2.49 -3.78 3.49
N ALA A 280 1.33 -4.43 3.35
CA ALA A 280 0.04 -3.78 3.53
C ALA A 280 -0.23 -3.39 4.99
N LEU A 281 0.12 -4.26 5.94
CA LEU A 281 -0.34 -4.18 7.33
C LEU A 281 0.66 -3.55 8.31
N GLY A 282 1.93 -3.40 7.96
CA GLY A 282 2.87 -2.77 8.90
C GLY A 282 4.27 -2.53 8.36
N MET A 283 4.85 -3.51 7.66
CA MET A 283 6.25 -3.48 7.24
C MET A 283 6.58 -2.24 6.40
N LYS A 284 7.66 -1.54 6.77
CA LYS A 284 8.23 -0.38 6.08
C LYS A 284 9.71 -0.69 5.77
N PRO A 285 10.23 -0.34 4.57
CA PRO A 285 11.63 -0.64 4.24
C PRO A 285 12.66 0.00 5.17
N ALA A 286 12.38 1.19 5.70
CA ALA A 286 13.35 2.01 6.44
C ALA A 286 13.23 1.90 7.98
N THR A 287 12.40 0.99 8.48
CA THR A 287 12.09 0.88 9.91
C THR A 287 12.14 -0.59 10.29
N ILE A 288 12.85 -0.92 11.38
CA ILE A 288 12.89 -2.29 11.89
C ILE A 288 11.46 -2.74 12.16
N TRP A 289 11.09 -3.85 11.57
CA TRP A 289 9.80 -4.49 11.78
C TRP A 289 9.99 -5.66 12.75
N ASP A 290 9.10 -5.80 13.72
CA ASP A 290 9.11 -6.86 14.71
C ASP A 290 8.17 -8.03 14.33
N GLY A 291 7.56 -7.96 13.15
CA GLY A 291 6.58 -8.93 12.68
C GLY A 291 5.14 -8.66 13.16
N ILE A 292 4.91 -7.59 13.92
CA ILE A 292 3.58 -7.22 14.42
C ILE A 292 2.85 -6.35 13.39
N ASP A 293 1.61 -6.70 13.07
CA ASP A 293 0.74 -5.91 12.19
C ASP A 293 0.28 -4.63 12.92
N GLU A 294 0.62 -3.45 12.38
CA GLU A 294 0.15 -2.16 12.90
C GLU A 294 -1.37 -1.98 12.62
N ALA A 295 -1.85 -2.47 11.48
CA ALA A 295 -3.28 -2.48 11.12
C ALA A 295 -3.94 -3.82 11.49
N ASN A 296 -4.08 -4.08 12.80
CA ASN A 296 -4.56 -5.36 13.34
C ASN A 296 -6.04 -5.71 13.00
N GLY A 297 -6.85 -4.72 12.59
CA GLY A 297 -8.19 -4.91 12.05
C GLY A 297 -8.18 -5.27 10.57
N GLY A 298 -7.08 -5.00 9.87
CA GLY A 298 -6.88 -5.27 8.46
C GLY A 298 -7.01 -4.02 7.60
N TYR A 299 -7.72 -4.14 6.48
CA TYR A 299 -7.68 -3.15 5.41
C TYR A 299 -9.08 -2.71 5.00
N ILE A 300 -9.30 -1.44 4.74
CA ILE A 300 -10.54 -0.89 4.19
C ILE A 300 -10.28 -0.39 2.78
N ILE A 301 -11.10 -0.84 1.83
CA ILE A 301 -11.09 -0.35 0.45
C ILE A 301 -12.32 0.51 0.22
N VAL A 302 -12.10 1.71 -0.30
CA VAL A 302 -13.14 2.53 -0.92
C VAL A 302 -13.13 2.24 -2.41
N THR A 303 -14.20 1.61 -2.92
CA THR A 303 -14.32 1.27 -4.34
C THR A 303 -14.57 2.50 -5.19
N LYS A 304 -14.46 2.36 -6.52
CA LYS A 304 -14.82 3.43 -7.47
C LYS A 304 -16.28 3.89 -7.37
N GLN A 305 -17.15 3.03 -6.86
CA GLN A 305 -18.57 3.31 -6.63
C GLN A 305 -18.82 3.96 -5.26
N GLY A 306 -17.80 4.09 -4.41
CA GLY A 306 -17.90 4.60 -3.05
C GLY A 306 -18.27 3.54 -2.01
N ASP A 307 -18.33 2.25 -2.35
CA ASP A 307 -18.53 1.23 -1.32
C ASP A 307 -17.32 1.18 -0.37
N VAL A 308 -17.59 1.10 0.93
CA VAL A 308 -16.58 0.96 1.99
C VAL A 308 -16.58 -0.49 2.47
N LEU A 309 -15.55 -1.25 2.11
CA LEU A 309 -15.45 -2.69 2.36
C LEU A 309 -14.20 -3.03 3.17
N ALA A 310 -14.34 -3.95 4.11
CA ALA A 310 -13.24 -4.42 4.95
C ALA A 310 -12.69 -5.78 4.51
N TYR A 311 -11.38 -5.90 4.54
CA TYR A 311 -10.66 -7.15 4.68
C TYR A 311 -10.22 -7.30 6.13
N HIS A 312 -11.05 -7.93 6.96
CA HIS A 312 -10.73 -8.25 8.35
C HIS A 312 -9.92 -9.55 8.45
N ILE A 313 -9.28 -9.80 9.60
CA ILE A 313 -8.39 -10.95 9.85
C ILE A 313 -9.03 -12.33 9.51
N TYR A 314 -10.36 -12.44 9.62
CA TYR A 314 -11.11 -13.66 9.28
C TYR A 314 -11.13 -13.98 7.78
N ASN A 315 -10.97 -12.95 6.94
CA ASN A 315 -10.94 -13.06 5.49
C ASN A 315 -9.52 -12.93 4.93
N ARG A 316 -8.51 -13.33 5.71
CA ARG A 316 -7.09 -13.20 5.33
C ARG A 316 -6.78 -13.83 3.98
N ASN A 317 -7.39 -14.96 3.64
CA ASN A 317 -7.21 -15.59 2.32
C ASN A 317 -7.74 -14.70 1.19
N TYR A 318 -8.93 -14.11 1.34
CA TYR A 318 -9.47 -13.17 0.35
C TYR A 318 -8.61 -11.91 0.24
N PHE A 319 -8.12 -11.40 1.37
CA PHE A 319 -7.21 -10.25 1.38
C PHE A 319 -5.91 -10.53 0.64
N GLU A 320 -5.27 -11.66 0.94
CA GLU A 320 -4.03 -12.09 0.31
C GLU A 320 -4.19 -12.28 -1.21
N GLU A 321 -5.30 -12.87 -1.63
CA GLU A 321 -5.62 -13.05 -3.05
C GLU A 321 -6.00 -11.74 -3.75
N TYR A 322 -6.70 -10.84 -3.06
CA TYR A 322 -6.99 -9.49 -3.53
C TYR A 322 -5.70 -8.72 -3.79
N LEU A 323 -4.77 -8.68 -2.83
CA LEU A 323 -3.48 -8.00 -2.97
C LEU A 323 -2.70 -8.56 -4.17
N LEU A 324 -2.61 -9.89 -4.30
CA LEU A 324 -1.88 -10.51 -5.41
C LEU A 324 -2.49 -10.18 -6.78
N SER A 325 -3.82 -10.19 -6.87
CA SER A 325 -4.54 -10.00 -8.15
C SER A 325 -4.62 -8.53 -8.58
N ASN A 326 -4.58 -7.61 -7.62
CA ASN A 326 -4.81 -6.18 -7.83
C ASN A 326 -3.54 -5.32 -7.70
N THR A 327 -2.35 -5.93 -7.63
CA THR A 327 -1.08 -5.19 -7.58
C THR A 327 -0.16 -5.46 -8.77
N LYS A 328 0.69 -4.48 -9.06
CA LYS A 328 1.68 -4.50 -10.14
C LYS A 328 2.95 -3.75 -9.75
N TYR A 329 4.06 -4.05 -10.42
CA TYR A 329 5.28 -3.27 -10.33
C TYR A 329 5.21 -2.06 -11.26
N GLU A 330 5.81 -0.95 -10.84
CA GLU A 330 5.92 0.27 -11.63
C GLU A 330 7.36 0.78 -11.61
N THR A 331 7.83 1.40 -12.70
CA THR A 331 9.15 2.04 -12.70
C THR A 331 9.06 3.41 -12.03
N ALA A 332 9.72 3.53 -10.88
CA ALA A 332 9.83 4.79 -10.16
C ALA A 332 10.77 5.79 -10.85
N SER A 333 10.87 7.01 -10.30
CA SER A 333 11.84 8.01 -10.76
C SER A 333 13.27 7.56 -10.46
N THR A 334 14.03 7.24 -11.50
CA THR A 334 15.44 6.81 -11.39
C THR A 334 16.32 7.85 -10.72
N SER A 335 16.13 9.13 -11.04
CA SER A 335 16.91 10.23 -10.43
C SER A 335 16.54 10.47 -8.97
N ARG A 336 15.27 10.35 -8.58
CA ARG A 336 14.83 10.53 -7.19
C ARG A 336 15.32 9.40 -6.28
N HIS A 337 15.36 8.18 -6.82
CA HIS A 337 15.64 6.97 -6.03
C HIS A 337 17.02 6.35 -6.34
N ASP A 338 17.81 6.98 -7.20
CA ASP A 338 19.23 6.68 -7.43
C ASP A 338 19.47 5.22 -7.84
N PHE A 339 18.82 4.83 -8.95
CA PHE A 339 18.88 3.47 -9.50
C PHE A 339 18.85 3.47 -11.03
N GLY A 340 19.23 2.34 -11.62
CA GLY A 340 19.21 2.10 -13.07
C GLY A 340 20.49 2.54 -13.79
N GLU A 341 21.47 3.08 -13.08
CA GLU A 341 22.82 3.36 -13.57
C GLU A 341 23.76 2.19 -13.30
N VAL A 342 24.58 1.87 -14.31
CA VAL A 342 25.67 0.91 -14.16
C VAL A 342 26.86 1.63 -13.54
N TYR A 343 27.44 1.07 -12.49
CA TYR A 343 28.57 1.67 -11.78
C TYR A 343 29.62 0.61 -11.49
N SER A 344 30.88 1.03 -11.40
CA SER A 344 32.01 0.15 -11.07
C SER A 344 32.45 0.38 -9.64
N GLU A 345 32.68 -0.68 -8.88
CA GLU A 345 33.24 -0.66 -7.53
C GLU A 345 34.25 -1.81 -7.41
N ASP A 346 35.46 -1.51 -6.93
CA ASP A 346 36.56 -2.49 -6.76
C ASP A 346 36.88 -3.35 -8.00
N GLY A 347 36.69 -2.79 -9.20
CA GLY A 347 36.95 -3.47 -10.48
C GLY A 347 35.83 -4.40 -10.94
N GLU A 348 34.70 -4.41 -10.25
CA GLU A 348 33.47 -5.13 -10.64
C GLU A 348 32.36 -4.14 -11.01
N ASP A 349 31.48 -4.54 -11.92
CA ASP A 349 30.40 -3.71 -12.42
C ASP A 349 29.05 -4.13 -11.83
N PHE A 350 28.22 -3.14 -11.49
CA PHE A 350 26.97 -3.32 -10.76
C PHE A 350 25.85 -2.45 -11.32
N ILE A 351 24.61 -2.83 -11.06
CA ILE A 351 23.43 -1.99 -11.29
C ILE A 351 22.46 -2.12 -10.12
N LYS A 352 21.86 -0.99 -9.73
CA LYS A 352 20.75 -0.96 -8.78
C LYS A 352 19.43 -1.01 -9.53
N LEU A 353 18.53 -1.92 -9.17
CA LEU A 353 17.15 -1.94 -9.64
C LEU A 353 16.19 -1.65 -8.48
N ASN A 354 15.13 -0.91 -8.73
CA ASN A 354 14.22 -0.46 -7.68
C ASN A 354 12.89 -1.22 -7.70
N LEU A 355 12.41 -1.54 -6.51
CA LEU A 355 11.09 -2.08 -6.27
C LEU A 355 10.08 -0.98 -5.91
N GLN A 356 9.00 -0.93 -6.67
CA GLN A 356 7.79 -0.17 -6.36
C GLN A 356 6.57 -1.04 -6.68
N ILE A 357 5.61 -1.10 -5.76
CA ILE A 357 4.39 -1.89 -5.92
C ILE A 357 3.18 -0.99 -5.79
N ARG A 358 2.28 -1.02 -6.77
CA ARG A 358 1.06 -0.21 -6.80
C ARG A 358 -0.16 -1.05 -7.06
N PHE A 359 -1.32 -0.53 -6.65
CA PHE A 359 -2.59 -1.08 -7.09
C PHE A 359 -2.80 -0.81 -8.60
N ARG A 360 -3.62 -1.65 -9.25
CA ARG A 360 -3.76 -1.67 -10.71
C ARG A 360 -4.52 -0.49 -11.28
#